data_AF-A0A1W6MNU8-F1
#
_entry.id   AF-A0A1W6MNU8-F1
#
_cell.length_a   1.000
_cell.length_b   1.000
_cell.length_c   1.000
_cell.angle_alpha   90.00
_cell.angle_beta   90.00
_cell.angle_gamma   90.00
#
_symmetry.space_group_name_H-M   'P 1'
#
loop_
_entity.id
_entity.type
_entity.pdbx_description
1 polymer ?
#
loop_
_entity_poly.entity_id
_entity_poly.type
_entity_poly.pdbx_seq_one_letter_code
_entity_poly.pdbx_strand_id
1 'polypeptide(L)' 'MGVARKRHIAKTITWRIIASVTTFLLAYFFFNEDPDAISKASGVAIAESLIKMLLYYYHERFWYKSNFGLDKEDRDSVND' A
#
# COMPACT_ATOMS: atom_id res chain seq x y z
N MET A 1 -0.14 -2.86 25.79
CA MET A 1 1.10 -2.51 25.02
C MET A 1 1.30 -3.27 23.68
N GLY A 2 0.30 -4.01 23.15
CA GLY A 2 0.48 -4.79 21.90
C GLY A 2 0.00 -4.13 20.60
N VAL A 3 -0.94 -3.18 20.68
CA VAL A 3 -1.71 -2.70 19.53
C VAL A 3 -0.92 -1.72 18.64
N ALA A 4 -0.07 -0.88 19.24
CA ALA A 4 0.73 0.11 18.50
C ALA A 4 1.81 -0.54 17.61
N ARG A 5 2.53 -1.55 18.10
CA ARG A 5 3.57 -2.24 17.30
C ARG A 5 2.99 -2.96 16.09
N LYS A 6 1.82 -3.60 16.24
CA LYS A 6 1.12 -4.28 15.13
C LYS A 6 0.71 -3.28 14.03
N ARG A 7 0.25 -2.08 14.42
CA ARG A 7 -0.07 -0.98 13.48
C ARG A 7 1.14 -0.53 12.67
N HIS A 8 2.30 -0.31 13.32
CA HIS A 8 3.51 0.10 12.62
C HIS A 8 4.00 -0.98 11.64
N ILE A 9 4.02 -2.26 12.05
CA ILE A 9 4.45 -3.37 11.19
C ILE A 9 3.52 -3.53 9.98
N ALA A 10 2.19 -3.47 10.19
CA ALA A 10 1.22 -3.54 9.09
C ALA A 10 1.37 -2.38 8.09
N LYS A 11 1.64 -1.17 8.58
CA LYS A 11 1.92 0.00 7.73
C LYS A 11 3.18 -0.22 6.89
N THR A 12 4.25 -0.74 7.49
CA THR A 12 5.51 -1.02 6.79
C THR A 12 5.36 -2.13 5.76
N ILE A 13 4.63 -3.21 6.07
CA ILE A 13 4.37 -4.32 5.13
C ILE A 13 3.55 -3.81 3.94
N THR A 14 2.50 -3.02 4.18
CA THR A 14 1.68 -2.46 3.10
C THR A 14 2.50 -1.58 2.17
N TRP A 15 3.34 -0.71 2.73
CA TRP A 15 4.24 0.12 1.92
C TRP A 15 5.25 -0.71 1.12
N ARG A 16 5.77 -1.80 1.72
CA ARG A 16 6.67 -2.73 1.04
C ARG A 16 5.99 -3.46 -0.12
N ILE A 17 4.77 -3.96 0.06
CA ILE A 17 4.01 -4.63 -1.01
C ILE A 17 3.76 -3.66 -2.16
N ILE A 18 3.33 -2.43 -1.88
CA ILE A 18 3.12 -1.39 -2.89
C ILE A 18 4.40 -1.13 -3.68
N ALA A 19 5.52 -0.90 -3.00
CA ALA A 19 6.81 -0.65 -3.65
C ALA A 19 7.22 -1.84 -4.55
N SER A 20 7.11 -3.07 -4.03
CA SER A 20 7.44 -4.28 -4.79
C SER A 20 6.55 -4.47 -6.02
N VAL A 21 5.24 -4.26 -5.91
CA VAL A 21 4.32 -4.36 -7.06
C VAL A 21 4.64 -3.31 -8.12
N THR A 22 4.93 -2.07 -7.69
CA THR A 22 5.26 -0.98 -8.61
C THR A 22 6.53 -1.29 -9.39
N THR A 23 7.59 -1.74 -8.71
CA THR A 23 8.85 -2.16 -9.34
C THR A 23 8.66 -3.39 -10.24
N PHE A 24 7.84 -4.36 -9.83
CA PHE A 24 7.59 -5.54 -10.64
C PHE A 24 6.84 -5.20 -11.94
N LEU A 25 5.83 -4.33 -11.87
CA LEU A 25 5.12 -3.84 -13.06
C LEU A 25 6.07 -3.07 -13.98
N LEU A 26 6.92 -2.22 -13.41
CA LEU A 26 7.93 -1.48 -14.17
C LEU A 26 8.89 -2.43 -14.90
N ALA A 27 9.42 -3.42 -14.17
CA ALA A 27 10.34 -4.42 -14.71
C ALA A 27 9.68 -5.29 -15.77
N TYR A 28 8.46 -5.77 -15.54
CA TYR A 28 7.69 -6.56 -16.52
C TYR A 28 7.45 -5.78 -17.82
N PHE A 29 7.12 -4.50 -17.69
CA PHE A 29 6.90 -3.64 -18.85
C PHE A 29 8.22 -3.36 -19.61
N PHE A 30 9.34 -3.26 -18.90
CA PHE A 30 10.67 -3.03 -19.50
C PHE A 30 11.31 -4.29 -20.11
N PHE A 31 11.03 -5.47 -19.56
CA PHE A 31 11.58 -6.74 -20.05
C PHE A 31 10.91 -7.24 -21.33
N ASN A 32 9.76 -6.66 -21.71
CA ASN A 32 9.20 -6.90 -23.02
C ASN A 32 10.08 -6.16 -24.05
N GLU A 33 10.87 -6.89 -24.82
CA GLU A 33 11.89 -6.42 -25.78
C GLU A 33 11.30 -5.58 -26.95
N ASP A 34 10.70 -4.44 -26.63
CA ASP A 34 10.09 -3.53 -27.58
C ASP A 34 11.10 -2.44 -28.03
N PRO A 35 11.36 -2.27 -29.34
CA PRO A 35 12.28 -1.26 -29.86
C PRO A 35 11.83 0.20 -29.59
N ASP A 36 10.58 0.41 -29.18
CA ASP A 36 9.98 1.69 -28.78
C ASP A 36 10.03 1.95 -27.25
N ALA A 37 10.97 1.31 -26.55
CA ALA A 37 11.12 1.38 -25.10
C ALA A 37 11.14 2.82 -24.55
N ILE A 38 11.73 3.78 -25.28
CA ILE A 38 11.83 5.19 -24.84
C ILE A 38 10.45 5.87 -24.84
N SER A 39 9.67 5.72 -25.92
CA SER A 39 8.32 6.30 -26.03
C SER A 39 7.41 5.72 -24.96
N LYS A 40 7.49 4.41 -24.73
CA LYS A 40 6.69 3.73 -23.70
C LYS A 40 7.15 4.04 -22.28
N ALA A 41 8.44 4.20 -22.02
CA ALA A 41 8.98 4.53 -20.69
C ALA A 41 8.39 5.83 -20.13
N SER A 42 8.13 6.82 -21.00
CA SER A 42 7.48 8.07 -20.59
C SER A 42 6.04 7.86 -20.09
N GLY A 43 5.24 7.06 -20.81
CA GLY A 43 3.88 6.69 -20.40
C GLY A 43 3.87 5.84 -19.14
N VAL A 44 4.85 4.93 -18.99
CA VAL A 44 5.03 4.12 -17.78
C VAL A 44 5.40 4.97 -16.57
N ALA A 45 6.26 5.98 -16.72
CA ALA A 45 6.62 6.89 -15.61
C ALA A 45 5.42 7.73 -15.14
N ILE A 46 4.57 8.17 -16.08
CA ILE A 46 3.31 8.85 -15.76
C ILE A 46 2.35 7.88 -15.07
N ALA A 47 2.20 6.67 -15.60
CA ALA A 47 1.38 5.63 -15.01
C ALA A 47 1.87 5.26 -13.60
N GLU A 48 3.18 5.16 -13.38
CA GLU A 48 3.79 4.91 -12.07
C GLU A 48 3.40 6.02 -11.08
N SER A 49 3.55 7.28 -11.48
CA SER A 49 3.12 8.42 -10.65
C SER A 49 1.64 8.36 -10.30
N LEU A 50 0.77 8.03 -11.26
CA LEU A 50 -0.67 7.89 -11.04
C LEU A 50 -1.00 6.69 -10.14
N ILE A 51 -0.35 5.55 -10.35
CA ILE A 51 -0.48 4.35 -9.51
C ILE A 51 -0.08 4.67 -8.08
N LYS A 52 1.02 5.40 -7.88
CA LYS A 52 1.49 5.82 -6.55
C LYS A 52 0.50 6.75 -5.85
N MET A 53 -0.12 7.68 -6.59
CA MET A 53 -1.19 8.54 -6.07
C MET A 53 -2.45 7.74 -5.71
N LEU A 54 -2.92 6.86 -6.60
CA LEU A 54 -4.09 6.01 -6.35
C LEU A 54 -3.83 5.07 -5.15
N LEU A 55 -2.63 4.51 -5.05
CA LEU A 55 -2.22 3.66 -3.94
C LEU A 55 -2.10 4.44 -2.63
N TYR A 56 -1.66 5.70 -2.65
CA TYR A 56 -1.68 6.55 -1.45
C TYR A 56 -3.11 6.78 -0.96
N TYR A 57 -4.03 7.11 -1.88
CA TYR A 57 -5.45 7.28 -1.56
C TYR A 57 -6.07 5.98 -1.04
N TYR A 58 -5.82 4.85 -1.69
CA TYR A 58 -6.32 3.56 -1.25
C TYR A 58 -5.68 3.12 0.07
N HIS A 59 -4.40 3.39 0.29
CA HIS A 59 -3.70 3.13 1.54
C HIS A 59 -4.34 3.91 2.68
N GLU A 60 -4.57 5.21 2.51
CA GLU A 60 -5.25 6.04 3.51
C GLU A 60 -6.69 5.57 3.76
N ARG A 61 -7.41 5.21 2.69
CA ARG A 61 -8.77 4.64 2.76
C ARG A 61 -8.79 3.29 3.48
N PHE A 62 -7.83 2.40 3.19
CA PHE A 62 -7.72 1.08 3.80
C PHE A 62 -7.25 1.19 5.24
N TRP A 63 -6.43 2.19 5.58
CA TRP A 63 -6.05 2.51 6.95
C TRP A 63 -7.22 3.06 7.75
N TYR A 64 -8.01 3.96 7.16
CA TYR A 64 -9.22 4.50 7.75
C TYR A 64 -10.29 3.40 7.96
N LYS A 65 -10.43 2.50 6.98
CA LYS A 65 -11.34 1.34 7.06
C LYS A 65 -10.78 0.22 7.96
N SER A 66 -9.46 0.10 8.07
CA SER A 66 -8.76 -0.67 9.11
C SER A 66 -8.83 0.05 10.45
N ASN A 67 -10.05 0.42 10.85
CA ASN A 67 -10.44 0.52 12.25
C ASN A 67 -10.42 -0.90 12.83
N PHE A 68 -9.22 -1.48 12.91
CA PHE A 68 -8.99 -2.81 13.45
C PHE A 68 -9.23 -2.74 14.96
N GLY A 69 -10.45 -3.08 15.36
CA GLY A 69 -10.84 -3.39 16.74
C GLY A 69 -11.07 -2.19 17.64
N LEU A 70 -12.13 -1.41 17.39
CA LEU A 70 -13.02 -1.02 18.49
C LEU A 70 -14.12 -2.08 18.57
N ASP A 71 -13.75 -3.32 18.89
CA ASP A 71 -14.73 -4.23 19.47
C ASP A 71 -14.50 -4.24 20.99
N LYS A 72 -15.21 -3.33 21.64
CA LYS A 72 -15.93 -3.55 22.91
C LYS A 72 -15.25 -4.18 24.14
N GLU A 73 -13.93 -4.23 24.27
CA GLU A 73 -13.30 -4.69 25.55
C GLU A 73 -13.13 -3.57 26.60
N ASP A 74 -14.11 -2.67 26.75
CA ASP A 74 -14.16 -1.67 27.85
C ASP A 74 -15.54 -1.64 28.54
N ARG A 75 -16.21 -2.81 28.60
CA ARG A 75 -17.52 -2.97 29.26
C ARG A 75 -17.52 -4.03 30.37
N ASP A 76 -16.38 -4.66 30.66
CA ASP A 76 -16.31 -5.80 31.61
C ASP A 76 -15.46 -5.51 32.87
N SER A 77 -14.59 -4.49 32.86
CA SER A 77 -13.74 -4.14 34.01
C SER A 77 -14.36 -3.12 34.98
N VAL A 78 -15.60 -2.69 34.74
CA VAL A 78 -16.35 -1.73 35.59
C VAL A 78 -17.41 -2.44 36.46
N ASN A 79 -17.54 -3.76 36.35
CA ASN A 79 -18.55 -4.53 37.11
C ASN A 79 -17.95 -5.61 38.04
N ASP A 80 -16.70 -5.44 38.47
CA ASP A 80 -16.12 -6.19 39.61
C ASP A 80 -15.61 -5.22 40.68
#